data_AF-A0A956D0Y5-F1
#
_entry.id   AF-A0A956D0Y5-F1
#
_cell.length_a   1.000
_cell.length_b   1.000
_cell.length_c   1.000
_cell.angle_alpha   90.00
_cell.angle_beta   90.00
_cell.angle_gamma   90.00
#
_symmetry.space_group_name_H-M   'P 1'
#
loop_
_entity.id
_entity.type
_entity.pdbx_description
1 polymer ?
#
loop_
_entity_poly.entity_id
_entity_poly.type
_entity_poly.pdbx_seq_one_letter_code
_entity_poly.pdbx_strand_id
1 'polypeptide(L)'
;MEPANTGPTWTIGLGSGALMPAVLLGYETTLTPGHPAWDRFGVAARFLFVDQQAGGYRMTTMSCVGFLFRLEANADLAMSDPTPLVTAFRAMAEDPRPTDVAANEPRLLRACGTWGEDLPATVLSEISEAVRERYDLPECESGFEAFVRLRADRPGRMLGWRYVEPTGASSGIGEDWPSSSPQWRDGPRLVADDLRELRHLGNILLNAAEDARLFLLWENSD
;
A
#
# COMPACT_ATOMS: atom_id res chain seq x y z
N MET A 1 -28.31 19.62 14.05
CA MET A 1 -26.87 19.56 13.79
C MET A 1 -26.48 18.13 14.11
N GLU A 2 -26.41 17.26 13.11
CA GLU A 2 -25.96 15.88 13.33
C GLU A 2 -24.45 15.91 13.62
N PRO A 3 -23.95 15.07 14.55
CA PRO A 3 -22.52 15.00 14.80
C PRO A 3 -21.81 14.51 13.53
N ALA A 4 -20.71 15.19 13.18
CA ALA A 4 -19.82 14.75 12.12
C ALA A 4 -19.44 13.29 12.38
N ASN A 5 -19.66 12.45 11.39
CA ASN A 5 -19.35 11.03 11.47
C ASN A 5 -17.83 10.87 11.45
N THR A 6 -17.20 10.90 12.64
CA THR A 6 -15.77 10.64 12.82
C THR A 6 -15.53 9.14 12.69
N GLY A 7 -15.64 8.62 11.46
CA GLY A 7 -15.18 7.28 11.15
C GLY A 7 -13.70 7.15 11.57
N PRO A 8 -13.27 6.02 12.14
CA PRO A 8 -11.89 5.85 12.54
C PRO A 8 -10.99 5.92 11.30
N THR A 9 -10.00 6.81 11.35
CA THR A 9 -8.90 6.82 10.38
C THR A 9 -7.83 5.85 10.86
N TRP A 10 -7.39 4.96 9.97
CA TRP A 10 -6.40 3.95 10.29
C TRP A 10 -5.10 4.24 9.55
N THR A 11 -4.01 4.44 10.30
CA THR A 11 -2.68 4.61 9.72
C THR A 11 -1.92 3.30 9.73
N ILE A 12 -1.25 3.01 8.62
CA ILE A 12 -0.36 1.85 8.45
C ILE A 12 1.04 2.40 8.20
N GLY A 13 1.98 1.99 9.05
CA GLY A 13 3.42 2.10 8.76
C GLY A 13 3.91 0.87 8.00
N LEU A 14 4.82 1.07 7.05
CA LEU A 14 5.66 -0.03 6.55
C LEU A 14 6.53 -0.52 7.73
N GLY A 15 6.54 -1.83 8.00
CA GLY A 15 7.15 -2.43 9.21
C GLY A 15 6.18 -3.24 10.09
N SER A 16 4.88 -3.29 9.74
CA SER A 16 3.89 -4.07 10.51
C SER A 16 3.90 -5.59 10.25
N GLY A 17 4.58 -6.06 9.21
CA GLY A 17 4.77 -7.44 8.74
C GLY A 17 3.49 -8.14 8.25
N ALA A 18 2.36 -7.81 8.88
CA ALA A 18 1.10 -8.52 8.77
C ALA A 18 0.35 -8.24 7.45
N LEU A 19 0.59 -7.08 6.85
CA LEU A 19 -0.11 -6.62 5.65
C LEU A 19 0.72 -6.74 4.37
N MET A 20 2.03 -6.83 4.49
CA MET A 20 2.94 -6.76 3.35
C MET A 20 3.33 -8.16 2.83
N PRO A 21 3.62 -8.32 1.53
CA PRO A 21 3.53 -7.33 0.47
C PRO A 21 2.08 -7.03 0.04
N ALA A 22 1.82 -5.78 -0.33
CA ALA A 22 0.50 -5.29 -0.70
C ALA A 22 0.55 -4.30 -1.86
N VAL A 23 -0.63 -4.07 -2.45
CA VAL A 23 -0.87 -2.97 -3.38
C VAL A 23 -1.93 -2.05 -2.78
N LEU A 24 -1.73 -0.74 -2.86
CA LEU A 24 -2.73 0.25 -2.51
C LEU A 24 -3.29 0.89 -3.78
N LEU A 25 -4.61 0.89 -3.97
CA LEU A 25 -5.28 1.71 -4.97
C LEU A 25 -5.81 2.97 -4.30
N GLY A 26 -5.28 4.13 -4.65
CA GLY A 26 -5.59 5.36 -3.92
C GLY A 26 -4.92 6.61 -4.45
N TYR A 27 -4.78 7.59 -3.59
CA TYR A 27 -4.19 8.88 -3.92
C TYR A 27 -3.05 9.22 -2.98
N GLU A 28 -2.00 9.81 -3.54
CA GLU A 28 -1.03 10.55 -2.74
C GLU A 28 -1.71 11.76 -2.10
N THR A 29 -1.34 12.04 -0.86
CA THR A 29 -1.92 13.15 -0.11
C THR A 29 -0.89 13.79 0.79
N THR A 30 -0.97 15.11 0.94
CA THR A 30 -0.22 15.87 1.96
C THR A 30 -1.06 16.09 3.21
N LEU A 31 -2.31 15.62 3.22
CA LEU A 31 -3.23 15.78 4.35
C LEU A 31 -2.94 14.71 5.41
N THR A 32 -2.76 15.16 6.65
CA THR A 32 -2.60 14.28 7.81
C THR A 32 -3.97 13.90 8.42
N PRO A 33 -4.07 12.74 9.11
CA PRO A 33 -5.27 12.39 9.87
C PRO A 33 -5.70 13.55 10.81
N GLY A 34 -6.99 13.93 10.77
CA GLY A 34 -7.53 15.04 11.56
C GLY A 34 -7.61 16.40 10.84
N HIS A 35 -7.14 16.52 9.60
CA HIS A 35 -7.44 17.68 8.74
C HIS A 35 -8.97 17.80 8.47
N PRO A 36 -9.58 19.00 8.45
CA PRO A 36 -11.04 19.17 8.31
C PRO A 36 -11.68 18.55 7.05
N ALA A 37 -10.89 18.35 6.00
CA ALA A 37 -11.33 17.64 4.80
C ALA A 37 -11.64 16.16 5.07
N TRP A 38 -10.98 15.54 6.06
CA TRP A 38 -11.28 14.18 6.52
C TRP A 38 -12.60 14.10 7.27
N ASP A 39 -12.87 15.08 8.14
CA ASP A 39 -14.14 15.17 8.89
C ASP A 39 -15.34 15.32 7.96
N ARG A 40 -15.16 16.02 6.83
CA ARG A 40 -16.19 16.18 5.80
C ARG A 40 -16.46 14.89 5.03
N PHE A 41 -15.46 14.01 4.89
CA PHE A 41 -15.59 12.76 4.17
C PHE A 41 -16.14 11.64 5.07
N GLY A 42 -15.85 11.68 6.37
CA GLY A 42 -16.24 10.61 7.30
C GLY A 42 -15.71 9.27 6.82
N VAL A 43 -14.37 9.15 6.74
CA VAL A 43 -13.64 8.03 6.12
C VAL A 43 -14.31 6.71 6.46
N ALA A 44 -14.95 6.12 5.45
CA ALA A 44 -15.49 4.79 5.57
C ALA A 44 -14.38 3.90 6.12
N ALA A 45 -14.69 3.06 7.11
CA ALA A 45 -13.71 2.27 7.87
C ALA A 45 -12.79 1.34 7.03
N ARG A 46 -12.94 1.35 5.70
CA ARG A 46 -12.23 0.57 4.70
C ARG A 46 -11.13 1.32 3.95
N PHE A 47 -11.09 2.65 3.99
CA PHE A 47 -9.95 3.38 3.43
C PHE A 47 -8.84 3.47 4.45
N LEU A 48 -7.63 3.15 4.03
CA LEU A 48 -6.45 3.12 4.87
C LEU A 48 -5.53 4.27 4.47
N PHE A 49 -5.00 4.94 5.49
CA PHE A 49 -3.93 5.90 5.34
C PHE A 49 -2.61 5.14 5.49
N VAL A 50 -1.77 5.15 4.48
CA VAL A 50 -0.43 4.57 4.55
C VAL A 50 0.53 5.73 4.63
N ASP A 51 1.30 5.77 5.70
CA ASP A 51 2.37 6.75 5.87
C ASP A 51 3.69 6.00 5.91
N GLN A 52 4.57 6.31 4.98
CA GLN A 52 5.93 5.79 5.04
C GLN A 52 6.86 6.87 5.53
N GLN A 53 7.50 6.56 6.66
CA GLN A 53 8.74 7.18 7.06
C GLN A 53 9.87 6.24 6.62
N ALA A 54 10.65 6.63 5.61
CA ALA A 54 11.91 5.96 5.31
C ALA A 54 12.98 6.46 6.30
N GLY A 55 13.61 5.54 7.04
CA GLY A 55 14.65 5.82 8.02
C GLY A 55 16.00 5.99 7.33
N GLY A 56 16.64 7.16 7.47
CA GLY A 56 17.96 7.42 6.89
C GLY A 56 18.32 8.91 6.82
N TYR A 57 19.35 9.26 6.04
CA TYR A 57 19.81 10.65 5.87
C TYR A 57 18.91 11.51 4.97
N ARG A 58 18.00 10.89 4.18
CA ARG A 58 16.98 11.57 3.39
C ARG A 58 15.61 11.24 3.98
N MET A 59 15.10 12.10 4.85
CA MET A 59 13.72 12.00 5.32
C MET A 59 12.76 12.36 4.19
N THR A 60 12.40 11.39 3.36
CA THR A 60 11.31 11.51 2.40
C THR A 60 10.10 10.80 2.99
N THR A 61 9.01 11.55 3.13
CA THR A 61 7.72 11.02 3.56
C THR A 61 6.77 11.04 2.38
N MET A 62 6.15 9.89 2.11
CA MET A 62 5.03 9.79 1.18
C MET A 62 3.85 9.21 1.93
N SER A 63 2.73 9.90 1.83
CA SER A 63 1.49 9.45 2.43
C SER A 63 0.45 9.19 1.33
N CYS A 64 -0.24 8.08 1.44
CA CYS A 64 -1.29 7.68 0.51
C CYS A 64 -2.56 7.29 1.24
N VAL A 65 -3.70 7.44 0.57
CA VAL A 65 -4.99 6.98 1.07
C VAL A 65 -5.74 6.19 0.03
N GLY A 66 -6.28 5.03 0.41
CA GLY A 66 -7.08 4.23 -0.51
C GLY A 66 -7.44 2.85 0.01
N PHE A 67 -7.74 1.94 -0.91
CA PHE A 67 -7.94 0.53 -0.61
C PHE A 67 -6.60 -0.21 -0.63
N LEU A 68 -6.33 -0.99 0.41
CA LEU A 68 -5.13 -1.81 0.50
C LEU A 68 -5.47 -3.27 0.22
N PHE A 69 -4.68 -3.93 -0.61
CA PHE A 69 -4.86 -5.32 -1.02
C PHE A 69 -3.58 -6.12 -0.75
N ARG A 70 -3.64 -7.15 0.09
CA ARG A 70 -2.48 -8.04 0.30
C ARG A 70 -2.33 -8.95 -0.90
N LEU A 71 -1.11 -9.11 -1.42
CA LEU A 71 -0.87 -9.99 -2.56
C LEU A 71 -1.26 -11.43 -2.23
N GLU A 72 -0.83 -11.95 -1.07
CA GLU A 72 -1.11 -13.32 -0.65
C GLU A 72 -2.62 -13.61 -0.50
N ALA A 73 -3.39 -12.65 0.02
CA ALA A 73 -4.84 -12.78 0.19
C ALA A 73 -5.62 -12.77 -1.14
N ASN A 74 -4.95 -12.38 -2.23
CA ASN A 74 -5.48 -12.30 -3.59
C ASN A 74 -4.81 -13.30 -4.54
N ALA A 75 -4.18 -14.36 -4.00
CA ALA A 75 -3.54 -15.38 -4.81
C ALA A 75 -4.48 -16.08 -5.80
N ASP A 76 -5.79 -16.10 -5.52
CA ASP A 76 -6.82 -16.63 -6.44
C ASP A 76 -7.04 -15.76 -7.69
N LEU A 77 -6.53 -14.53 -7.70
CA LEU A 77 -6.56 -13.60 -8.84
C LEU A 77 -5.23 -13.54 -9.59
N ALA A 78 -4.22 -14.29 -9.15
CA ALA A 78 -2.92 -14.34 -9.80
C ALA A 78 -3.01 -15.10 -11.13
N MET A 79 -2.29 -14.64 -12.15
CA MET A 79 -2.17 -15.28 -13.46
C MET A 79 -1.27 -16.52 -13.42
N SER A 80 -0.39 -16.60 -12.43
CA SER A 80 0.55 -17.69 -12.17
C SER A 80 0.82 -17.79 -10.67
N ASP A 81 1.54 -18.82 -10.21
CA ASP A 81 1.85 -19.01 -8.79
C ASP A 81 2.55 -17.78 -8.18
N PRO A 82 1.90 -17.04 -7.26
CA PRO A 82 2.48 -15.84 -6.68
C PRO A 82 3.43 -16.15 -5.52
N THR A 83 3.51 -17.39 -5.03
CA THR A 83 4.27 -17.74 -3.83
C THR A 83 5.75 -17.33 -3.90
N PRO A 84 6.49 -17.55 -5.01
CA PRO A 84 7.88 -17.10 -5.11
C PRO A 84 8.02 -15.58 -4.96
N LEU A 85 7.15 -14.80 -5.61
CA LEU A 85 7.18 -13.33 -5.54
C LEU A 85 6.86 -12.83 -4.12
N VAL A 86 5.80 -13.38 -3.51
CA VAL A 86 5.41 -13.02 -2.14
C VAL A 86 6.54 -13.37 -1.15
N THR A 87 7.18 -14.53 -1.34
CA THR A 87 8.30 -14.98 -0.51
C THR A 87 9.51 -14.06 -0.68
N ALA A 88 9.84 -13.67 -1.91
CA ALA A 88 10.93 -12.75 -2.18
C ALA A 88 10.70 -11.38 -1.53
N PHE A 89 9.52 -10.75 -1.69
CA PHE A 89 9.23 -9.48 -1.02
C PHE A 89 9.26 -9.60 0.51
N ARG A 90 8.80 -10.71 1.10
CA ARG A 90 8.93 -10.97 2.54
C ARG A 90 10.37 -11.17 2.99
N ALA A 91 11.23 -11.68 2.12
CA ALA A 91 12.66 -11.82 2.37
C ALA A 91 13.43 -10.51 2.20
N MET A 92 12.79 -9.44 1.72
CA MET A 92 13.37 -8.09 1.63
C MET A 92 13.09 -7.23 2.87
N ALA A 93 12.36 -7.76 3.87
CA ALA A 93 11.97 -7.09 5.11
C ALA A 93 13.16 -6.71 6.01
N GLU A 94 12.86 -6.17 7.20
CA GLU A 94 13.81 -5.58 8.17
C GLU A 94 15.11 -6.39 8.40
N ASP A 95 15.02 -7.72 8.44
CA ASP A 95 16.19 -8.63 8.39
C ASP A 95 16.25 -9.32 7.01
N PRO A 96 16.90 -8.69 6.02
CA PRO A 96 16.83 -9.15 4.65
C PRO A 96 17.57 -10.48 4.51
N ARG A 97 16.97 -11.38 3.73
CA ARG A 97 17.52 -12.70 3.42
C ARG A 97 17.83 -12.79 1.92
N PRO A 98 18.94 -12.20 1.44
CA PRO A 98 19.28 -12.18 0.02
C PRO A 98 19.31 -13.56 -0.63
N THR A 99 19.70 -14.61 0.10
CA THR A 99 19.67 -16.00 -0.40
C THR A 99 18.25 -16.44 -0.74
N ASP A 100 17.27 -16.08 0.09
CA ASP A 100 15.86 -16.41 -0.15
C ASP A 100 15.29 -15.58 -1.30
N VAL A 101 15.67 -14.30 -1.40
CA VAL A 101 15.31 -13.45 -2.54
C VAL A 101 15.87 -14.04 -3.84
N ALA A 102 17.16 -14.38 -3.87
CA ALA A 102 17.83 -14.97 -5.04
C ALA A 102 17.18 -16.28 -5.49
N ALA A 103 16.77 -17.12 -4.54
CA ALA A 103 16.15 -18.41 -4.81
C ALA A 103 14.73 -18.30 -5.37
N ASN A 104 13.99 -17.25 -5.01
CA ASN A 104 12.58 -17.11 -5.36
C ASN A 104 12.31 -16.10 -6.48
N GLU A 105 13.01 -14.96 -6.47
CA GLU A 105 12.90 -13.92 -7.50
C GLU A 105 14.21 -13.10 -7.57
N PRO A 106 15.23 -13.56 -8.30
CA PRO A 106 16.57 -12.95 -8.29
C PRO A 106 16.59 -11.52 -8.86
N ARG A 107 15.59 -11.14 -9.66
CA ARG A 107 15.44 -9.75 -10.15
C ARG A 107 15.24 -8.75 -9.02
N LEU A 108 14.66 -9.16 -7.88
CA LEU A 108 14.41 -8.27 -6.74
C LEU A 108 15.65 -8.04 -5.86
N LEU A 109 16.77 -8.74 -6.09
CA LEU A 109 17.99 -8.58 -5.30
C LEU A 109 18.51 -7.15 -5.27
N ARG A 110 18.37 -6.42 -6.39
CA ARG A 110 18.85 -5.03 -6.49
C ARG A 110 17.96 -4.02 -5.78
N ALA A 111 16.76 -4.44 -5.36
CA ALA A 111 15.86 -3.65 -4.54
C ALA A 111 15.97 -3.99 -3.03
N CYS A 112 16.89 -4.90 -2.65
CA CYS A 112 17.17 -5.22 -1.25
C CYS A 112 18.17 -4.21 -0.67
N GLY A 113 18.03 -3.85 0.62
CA GLY A 113 19.03 -3.03 1.31
C GLY A 113 19.07 -1.60 0.79
N THR A 114 17.92 -1.00 0.49
CA THR A 114 17.81 0.42 0.12
C THR A 114 17.72 1.31 1.36
N TRP A 115 18.10 2.58 1.26
CA TRP A 115 18.31 3.48 2.42
C TRP A 115 17.59 4.84 2.25
N GLY A 116 16.35 4.80 1.77
CA GLY A 116 15.53 5.99 1.57
C GLY A 116 15.82 6.73 0.25
N GLU A 117 16.43 6.07 -0.73
CA GLU A 117 16.76 6.67 -2.03
C GLU A 117 15.80 6.26 -3.15
N ASP A 118 15.71 7.12 -4.17
CA ASP A 118 14.96 6.84 -5.38
C ASP A 118 15.55 5.62 -6.10
N LEU A 119 14.69 4.67 -6.46
CA LEU A 119 15.09 3.48 -7.19
C LEU A 119 15.49 3.86 -8.64
N PRO A 120 16.64 3.37 -9.14
CA PRO A 120 16.99 3.54 -10.55
C PRO A 120 15.94 2.92 -11.47
N ALA A 121 15.74 3.51 -12.66
CA ALA A 121 14.79 2.99 -13.66
C ALA A 121 15.00 1.51 -14.02
N THR A 122 16.25 1.02 -13.95
CA THR A 122 16.54 -0.41 -14.17
C THR A 122 15.96 -1.30 -13.08
N VAL A 123 16.02 -0.88 -11.81
CA VAL A 123 15.44 -1.61 -10.67
C VAL A 123 13.91 -1.56 -10.74
N LEU A 124 13.33 -0.41 -11.10
CA LEU A 124 11.89 -0.29 -11.31
C LEU A 124 11.38 -1.21 -12.44
N SER A 125 12.17 -1.39 -13.51
CA SER A 125 11.86 -2.35 -14.58
C SER A 125 11.88 -3.79 -14.07
N GLU A 126 12.90 -4.17 -13.30
CA GLU A 126 13.04 -5.50 -12.70
C GLU A 126 11.86 -5.83 -11.76
N ILE A 127 11.46 -4.87 -10.91
CA ILE A 127 10.27 -4.99 -10.05
C ILE A 127 9.00 -5.13 -10.89
N SER A 128 8.83 -4.28 -11.91
CA SER A 128 7.66 -4.31 -12.81
C SER A 128 7.51 -5.67 -13.49
N GLU A 129 8.60 -6.21 -14.03
CA GLU A 129 8.60 -7.52 -14.70
C GLU A 129 8.24 -8.64 -13.73
N ALA A 130 8.85 -8.67 -12.53
CA ALA A 130 8.60 -9.68 -11.52
C ALA A 130 7.11 -9.71 -11.10
N VAL A 131 6.51 -8.54 -10.88
CA VAL A 131 5.11 -8.41 -10.47
C VAL A 131 4.16 -8.77 -11.62
N ARG A 132 4.43 -8.28 -12.85
CA ARG A 132 3.54 -8.45 -14.00
C ARG A 132 3.43 -9.87 -14.52
N GLU A 133 4.40 -10.72 -14.23
CA GLU A 133 4.31 -12.15 -14.53
C GLU A 133 3.26 -12.88 -13.68
N ARG A 134 2.84 -12.30 -12.56
CA ARG A 134 1.92 -12.92 -11.59
C ARG A 134 0.63 -12.17 -11.42
N TYR A 135 0.63 -10.84 -11.54
CA TYR A 135 -0.57 -10.01 -11.43
C TYR A 135 -0.70 -9.07 -12.62
N ASP A 136 -1.92 -8.85 -13.11
CA ASP A 136 -2.21 -7.88 -14.16
C ASP A 136 -2.16 -6.44 -13.61
N LEU A 137 -0.96 -6.00 -13.26
CA LEU A 137 -0.68 -4.67 -12.72
C LEU A 137 0.09 -3.80 -13.74
N PRO A 138 -0.08 -2.47 -13.72
CA PRO A 138 0.67 -1.55 -14.58
C PRO A 138 2.16 -1.48 -14.25
N GLU A 139 2.93 -0.81 -15.12
CA GLU A 139 4.37 -0.60 -14.91
C GLU A 139 4.65 0.39 -13.78
N CYS A 140 5.81 0.21 -13.15
CA CYS A 140 6.34 1.17 -12.19
C CYS A 140 6.71 2.48 -12.90
N GLU A 141 6.27 3.60 -12.34
CA GLU A 141 6.60 4.95 -12.84
C GLU A 141 7.76 5.58 -12.08
N SER A 142 7.77 5.39 -10.75
CA SER A 142 8.73 5.98 -9.82
C SER A 142 8.64 5.24 -8.50
N GLY A 143 9.65 5.33 -7.66
CA GLY A 143 9.57 4.77 -6.31
C GLY A 143 10.85 4.98 -5.54
N PHE A 144 10.74 4.85 -4.24
CA PHE A 144 11.84 4.87 -3.29
C PHE A 144 11.62 3.72 -2.31
N GLU A 145 12.68 3.00 -1.98
CA GLU A 145 12.62 1.80 -1.14
C GLU A 145 11.42 0.87 -1.45
N ALA A 146 10.68 0.48 -0.41
CA ALA A 146 9.51 -0.36 -0.43
C ALA A 146 8.20 0.31 -0.85
N PHE A 147 8.28 1.47 -1.52
CA PHE A 147 7.11 2.23 -1.93
C PHE A 147 7.26 2.71 -3.36
N VAL A 148 6.58 1.99 -4.24
CA VAL A 148 6.70 2.19 -5.68
C VAL A 148 5.35 2.57 -6.27
N ARG A 149 5.31 3.68 -6.98
CA ARG A 149 4.14 4.16 -7.72
C ARG A 149 4.02 3.42 -9.05
N LEU A 150 2.82 2.93 -9.32
CA LEU A 150 2.37 2.32 -10.57
C LEU A 150 1.25 3.19 -11.18
N ARG A 151 1.23 3.30 -12.51
CA ARG A 151 0.18 4.05 -13.22
C ARG A 151 -1.17 3.35 -13.12
N ALA A 152 -2.19 3.86 -12.42
CA ALA A 152 -3.51 3.21 -12.47
C ALA A 152 -4.37 3.69 -13.67
N ASP A 153 -3.93 3.37 -14.89
CA ASP A 153 -4.66 3.68 -16.12
C ASP A 153 -6.02 2.97 -16.22
N ARG A 154 -6.21 1.91 -15.44
CA ARG A 154 -7.43 1.08 -15.39
C ARG A 154 -7.68 0.56 -13.96
N PRO A 155 -8.19 1.39 -13.03
CA PRO A 155 -8.47 0.96 -11.66
C PRO A 155 -9.47 -0.22 -11.59
N GLY A 156 -10.27 -0.42 -12.64
CA GLY A 156 -11.13 -1.57 -12.79
C GLY A 156 -10.42 -2.93 -12.77
N ARG A 157 -9.09 -3.00 -13.00
CA ARG A 157 -8.31 -4.25 -12.83
C ARG A 157 -8.31 -4.77 -11.40
N MET A 158 -8.59 -3.90 -10.42
CA MET A 158 -8.68 -4.27 -9.01
C MET A 158 -10.07 -4.79 -8.62
N LEU A 159 -11.06 -4.78 -9.53
CA LEU A 159 -12.38 -5.35 -9.23
C LEU A 159 -12.25 -6.83 -8.90
N GLY A 160 -12.91 -7.25 -7.82
CA GLY A 160 -12.82 -8.61 -7.30
C GLY A 160 -11.67 -8.85 -6.32
N TRP A 161 -10.72 -7.92 -6.16
CA TRP A 161 -9.65 -8.04 -5.16
C TRP A 161 -10.21 -7.83 -3.75
N ARG A 162 -9.79 -8.65 -2.78
CA ARG A 162 -10.10 -8.48 -1.36
C ARG A 162 -9.27 -7.35 -0.79
N TYR A 163 -9.95 -6.28 -0.37
CA TYR A 163 -9.30 -5.22 0.38
C TYR A 163 -9.21 -5.60 1.86
N VAL A 164 -8.27 -5.00 2.57
CA VAL A 164 -8.08 -5.20 4.01
C VAL A 164 -9.12 -4.43 4.80
N GLU A 165 -9.70 -5.06 5.81
CA GLU A 165 -10.55 -4.39 6.80
C GLU A 165 -9.82 -4.30 8.16
N PRO A 166 -9.82 -3.13 8.80
CA PRO A 166 -9.44 -3.01 10.19
C PRO A 166 -10.47 -3.69 11.09
N THR A 167 -10.00 -4.35 12.14
CA THR A 167 -10.83 -4.99 13.16
C THR A 167 -10.45 -4.45 14.54
N GLY A 168 -11.46 -4.06 15.32
CA GLY A 168 -11.29 -3.47 16.66
C GLY A 168 -11.70 -2.00 16.74
N ALA A 169 -11.78 -1.47 17.96
CA ALA A 169 -11.97 -0.05 18.21
C ALA A 169 -10.60 0.66 18.20
N SER A 170 -10.43 1.67 17.35
CA SER A 170 -9.22 2.47 17.31
C SER A 170 -9.12 3.36 18.56
N SER A 171 -8.04 3.23 19.33
CA SER A 171 -7.46 4.41 19.98
C SER A 171 -6.38 4.94 19.05
N GLY A 172 -6.42 6.24 18.76
CA GLY A 172 -5.54 6.89 17.79
C GLY A 172 -4.06 6.59 17.98
N ILE A 173 -3.33 6.73 16.89
CA ILE A 173 -1.89 6.49 16.79
C ILE A 173 -1.19 7.74 17.35
N GLY A 174 -0.76 7.64 18.60
CA GLY A 174 0.21 8.54 19.23
C GLY A 174 1.49 7.75 19.54
N GLU A 175 2.54 8.44 19.99
CA GLU A 175 3.94 7.98 20.18
C GLU A 175 4.13 6.70 21.02
N ASP A 176 3.08 6.14 21.61
CA ASP A 176 3.07 4.85 22.29
C ASP A 176 2.27 3.85 21.47
N TRP A 177 2.91 3.20 20.48
CA TRP A 177 2.31 2.04 19.81
C TRP A 177 2.04 0.98 20.89
N PRO A 178 0.77 0.68 21.24
CA PRO A 178 0.50 -0.38 22.18
C PRO A 178 0.95 -1.68 21.53
N SER A 179 1.57 -2.57 22.31
CA SER A 179 2.02 -3.90 21.86
C SER A 179 0.90 -4.80 21.30
N SER A 180 -0.34 -4.34 21.33
CA SER A 180 -1.44 -4.91 20.55
C SER A 180 -1.49 -4.27 19.16
N SER A 181 -0.79 -4.88 18.21
CA SER A 181 -0.89 -4.51 16.79
C SER A 181 -2.36 -4.40 16.36
N PRO A 182 -2.75 -3.38 15.57
CA PRO A 182 -4.08 -3.32 14.99
C PRO A 182 -4.40 -4.65 14.31
N GLN A 183 -5.57 -5.22 14.63
CA GLN A 183 -5.97 -6.49 14.04
C GLN A 183 -6.57 -6.20 12.68
N TRP A 184 -6.02 -6.82 11.64
CA TRP A 184 -6.51 -6.68 10.28
C TRP A 184 -7.03 -8.02 9.79
N ARG A 185 -8.02 -7.98 8.90
CA ARG A 185 -8.49 -9.18 8.21
C ARG A 185 -8.65 -8.93 6.72
N ASP A 186 -8.67 -10.01 5.95
CA ASP A 186 -9.14 -9.94 4.58
C ASP A 186 -10.64 -9.62 4.58
N GLY A 187 -10.97 -8.50 3.96
CA GLY A 187 -12.31 -7.99 3.84
C GLY A 187 -13.07 -8.57 2.65
N PRO A 188 -14.17 -7.91 2.26
CA PRO A 188 -14.90 -8.27 1.07
C PRO A 188 -14.11 -7.92 -0.20
N ARG A 189 -14.60 -8.41 -1.33
CA ARG A 189 -14.04 -8.08 -2.64
C ARG A 189 -14.49 -6.69 -3.07
N LEU A 190 -13.58 -5.94 -3.68
CA LEU A 190 -13.82 -4.64 -4.28
C LEU A 190 -14.88 -4.75 -5.38
N VAL A 191 -15.92 -3.92 -5.28
CA VAL A 191 -16.97 -3.79 -6.29
C VAL A 191 -16.94 -2.41 -6.95
N ALA A 192 -17.72 -2.23 -8.02
CA ALA A 192 -17.73 -0.99 -8.80
C ALA A 192 -18.17 0.23 -7.97
N ASP A 193 -19.06 0.04 -7.00
CA ASP A 193 -19.52 1.08 -6.07
C ASP A 193 -18.37 1.62 -5.22
N ASP A 194 -17.46 0.74 -4.80
CA ASP A 194 -16.27 1.11 -4.02
C ASP A 194 -15.33 2.02 -4.82
N LEU A 195 -15.16 1.75 -6.12
CA LEU A 195 -14.37 2.61 -7.01
C LEU A 195 -15.02 3.99 -7.19
N ARG A 196 -16.35 4.07 -7.21
CA ARG A 196 -17.06 5.36 -7.25
C ARG A 196 -16.83 6.15 -5.97
N GLU A 197 -16.85 5.48 -4.82
CA GLU A 197 -16.55 6.11 -3.54
C GLU A 197 -15.10 6.56 -3.44
N LEU A 198 -14.13 5.76 -3.92
CA LEU A 198 -12.74 6.18 -4.00
C LEU A 198 -12.59 7.44 -4.86
N ARG A 199 -13.27 7.51 -6.01
CA ARG A 199 -13.26 8.72 -6.83
C ARG A 199 -13.86 9.92 -6.10
N HIS A 200 -14.91 9.71 -5.33
CA HIS A 200 -15.51 10.75 -4.51
C HIS A 200 -14.54 11.25 -3.43
N LEU A 201 -13.79 10.35 -2.80
CA LEU A 201 -12.70 10.68 -1.87
C LEU A 201 -11.66 11.59 -2.52
N GLY A 202 -11.13 11.20 -3.69
CA GLY A 202 -10.12 11.99 -4.41
C GLY A 202 -10.60 13.42 -4.72
N ASN A 203 -11.85 13.56 -5.17
CA ASN A 203 -12.46 14.85 -5.44
C ASN A 203 -12.56 15.73 -4.19
N ILE A 204 -12.87 15.15 -3.02
CA ILE A 204 -13.02 15.89 -1.76
C ILE A 204 -11.66 16.28 -1.18
N LEU A 205 -10.73 15.33 -1.10
CA LEU A 205 -9.46 15.54 -0.41
C LEU A 205 -8.52 16.45 -1.20
N LEU A 206 -8.43 16.25 -2.51
CA LEU A 206 -7.34 16.82 -3.28
C LEU A 206 -7.81 17.90 -4.26
N ASN A 207 -9.13 18.10 -4.40
CA ASN A 207 -9.73 18.83 -5.53
C ASN A 207 -9.12 18.40 -6.88
N ALA A 208 -8.56 17.19 -6.93
CA ALA A 208 -7.68 16.76 -7.98
C ALA A 208 -8.50 15.98 -8.99
N ALA A 209 -8.41 16.42 -10.25
CA ALA A 209 -8.91 15.69 -11.40
C ALA A 209 -8.01 14.48 -11.77
N GLU A 210 -6.98 14.18 -10.97
CA GLU A 210 -6.08 13.06 -11.24
C GLU A 210 -6.76 11.72 -10.97
N ASP A 211 -6.43 10.74 -11.81
CA ASP A 211 -6.82 9.36 -11.59
C ASP A 211 -6.07 8.79 -10.38
N ALA A 212 -6.74 7.94 -9.60
CA ALA A 212 -6.09 7.18 -8.54
C ALA A 212 -4.84 6.47 -9.09
N ARG A 213 -3.86 6.18 -8.23
CA ARG A 213 -2.66 5.42 -8.57
C ARG A 213 -2.63 4.11 -7.79
N LEU A 214 -1.81 3.19 -8.29
CA LEU A 214 -1.49 1.96 -7.60
C LEU A 214 -0.13 2.14 -6.94
N PHE A 215 0.04 1.64 -5.73
CA PHE A 215 1.29 1.70 -5.00
C PHE A 215 1.65 0.31 -4.57
N LEU A 216 2.80 -0.19 -5.01
CA LEU A 216 3.36 -1.44 -4.51
C LEU A 216 4.09 -1.14 -3.20
N LEU A 217 3.72 -1.90 -2.17
CA LEU A 217 4.17 -1.75 -0.80
C LEU A 217 4.79 -3.07 -0.33
N TRP A 218 6.00 -3.01 0.20
CA TRP A 218 6.60 -4.14 0.93
C TRP A 218 7.30 -3.63 2.19
N GLU A 219 8.06 -4.49 2.86
CA GLU A 219 8.92 -4.04 3.96
C GLU A 219 10.33 -3.92 3.42
N ASN A 220 10.97 -2.77 3.63
CA ASN A 220 12.38 -2.62 3.34
C ASN A 220 13.19 -2.83 4.63
N SER A 221 14.45 -3.20 4.47
CA SER A 221 15.45 -3.18 5.53
C SER A 221 16.02 -1.77 5.72
N ASP A 222 16.12 -1.33 6.98
CA ASP A 222 16.91 -0.15 7.38
C ASP A 222 18.43 -0.42 7.35
#